data_AF-A0A4R9WKZ5-F1
#
_entry.id   AF-A0A4R9WKZ5-F1
#
_cell.length_a   1.000
_cell.length_b   1.000
_cell.length_c   1.000
_cell.angle_alpha   90.00
_cell.angle_beta   90.00
_cell.angle_gamma   90.00
#
_symmetry.space_group_name_H-M   'P 1'
#
loop_
_entity.id
_entity.type
_entity.pdbx_description
1 polymer ?
#
loop_
_entity_poly.entity_id
_entity_poly.type
_entity_poly.pdbx_seq_one_letter_code
_entity_poly.pdbx_strand_id
1 'polypeptide(L)'
;NLDAQGKFALQGAQGQGDLKLSLGSSRVTASGKVGDRLDIDARFEPLQLSDLLPGADGGLRGQVQVKGPRDAPDITADLVGNNLNWDGYGAE
;
A
#
# COMPACT_ATOMS: atom_id res chain seq x y z
N ASN A 1 15.70 3.44 8.93
CA ASN A 1 16.30 2.73 7.78
C ASN A 1 15.21 2.35 6.81
N LEU A 2 15.30 2.85 5.58
CA LEU A 2 14.36 2.61 4.49
C LEU A 2 15.09 1.83 3.39
N ASP A 3 14.55 0.67 3.01
CA ASP A 3 14.98 -0.13 1.85
C ASP A 3 13.80 -0.32 0.90
N ALA A 4 14.02 -0.08 -0.38
CA ALA A 4 12.98 -0.22 -1.40
C ALA A 4 13.57 -0.93 -2.62
N GLN A 5 12.86 -1.96 -3.08
CA GLN A 5 13.24 -2.74 -4.25
C GLN A 5 12.02 -2.87 -5.15
N GLY A 6 12.18 -2.59 -6.43
CA GLY A 6 11.08 -2.75 -7.37
C GLY A 6 11.56 -3.02 -8.78
N LYS A 7 10.67 -3.60 -9.57
CA LYS A 7 10.87 -3.81 -11.00
C LYS A 7 9.64 -3.27 -11.71
N PHE A 8 9.88 -2.48 -12.74
CA PHE A 8 8.82 -1.84 -13.49
C PHE A 8 9.10 -1.97 -14.98
N ALA A 9 8.09 -2.38 -15.72
CA ALA A 9 8.09 -2.40 -17.17
C ALA A 9 7.02 -1.44 -17.65
N LEU A 10 7.37 -0.58 -18.62
CA LEU A 10 6.45 0.38 -19.22
C LEU A 10 6.37 0.10 -20.73
N GLN A 11 5.16 0.06 -21.25
CA GLN A 11 4.87 -0.06 -22.67
C GLN A 11 3.77 0.94 -23.04
N GLY A 12 4.17 2.10 -23.55
CA GLY A 12 3.24 3.20 -23.83
C GLY A 12 2.58 3.72 -22.54
N ALA A 13 1.25 3.71 -22.51
CA ALA A 13 0.46 4.08 -21.33
C ALA A 13 0.24 2.93 -20.33
N GLN A 14 0.72 1.72 -20.65
CA GLN A 14 0.59 0.55 -19.79
C GLN A 14 1.87 0.34 -19.00
N GLY A 15 1.72 0.01 -17.72
CA GLY A 15 2.80 -0.32 -16.82
C GLY A 15 2.50 -1.60 -16.05
N GLN A 16 3.53 -2.36 -15.73
CA GLN A 16 3.46 -3.46 -14.79
C GLN A 16 4.65 -3.37 -13.86
N GLY A 17 4.46 -3.74 -12.59
CA GLY A 17 5.60 -3.88 -11.72
C GLY A 17 5.30 -4.57 -10.41
N ASP A 18 6.38 -4.73 -9.66
CA ASP A 18 6.40 -5.24 -8.31
C ASP A 18 7.24 -4.28 -7.45
N LEU A 19 6.79 -4.06 -6.23
CA LEU A 19 7.45 -3.24 -5.22
C LEU A 19 7.53 -4.04 -3.91
N LYS A 20 8.69 -3.99 -3.28
CA LYS A 20 8.94 -4.44 -1.92
C LYS A 20 9.58 -3.28 -1.17
N LEU A 21 8.93 -2.85 -0.12
CA LEU A 21 9.39 -1.77 0.76
C LEU A 21 9.61 -2.36 2.16
N SER A 22 10.75 -2.05 2.76
CA SER A 22 11.02 -2.31 4.18
C SER A 22 11.40 -1.00 4.83
N LEU A 23 10.70 -0.60 5.89
CA LEU A 23 10.96 0.65 6.59
C LEU A 23 10.87 0.39 8.09
N GLY A 24 11.99 0.45 8.80
CA GLY A 24 12.02 0.05 10.20
C GLY A 24 11.58 -1.41 10.37
N SER A 25 10.51 -1.65 11.12
CA SER A 25 9.86 -2.96 11.27
C SER A 25 8.74 -3.20 10.26
N SER A 26 8.44 -2.20 9.43
CA SER A 26 7.35 -2.21 8.48
C SER A 26 7.72 -2.92 7.17
N ARG A 27 6.79 -3.70 6.61
CA ARG A 27 6.94 -4.32 5.29
C ARG A 27 5.71 -4.05 4.43
N VAL A 28 5.95 -3.60 3.21
CA VAL A 28 4.91 -3.45 2.18
C VAL A 28 5.34 -4.21 0.93
N THR A 29 4.44 -4.99 0.37
CA THR A 29 4.61 -5.55 -0.96
C THR A 29 3.46 -5.13 -1.84
N ALA A 30 3.74 -4.78 -3.07
CA ALA A 30 2.71 -4.47 -4.06
C ALA A 30 3.10 -5.05 -5.40
N SER A 31 2.12 -5.49 -6.17
CA SER A 31 2.30 -5.88 -7.56
C SER A 31 1.10 -5.44 -8.35
N GLY A 32 1.28 -5.18 -9.63
CA GLY A 32 0.12 -4.88 -10.45
C GLY A 32 0.41 -4.38 -11.83
N LYS A 33 -0.68 -4.24 -12.57
CA LYS A 33 -0.76 -3.69 -13.92
C LYS A 33 -1.61 -2.42 -13.88
N VAL A 34 -1.15 -1.41 -14.59
CA VAL A 34 -1.76 -0.09 -14.69
C VAL A 34 -1.88 0.26 -16.16
N GLY A 35 -3.07 0.54 -16.65
CA GLY A 35 -3.34 1.00 -18.00
C GLY A 35 -4.77 1.53 -18.06
N ASP A 36 -5.51 1.20 -19.12
CA ASP A 36 -6.96 1.46 -19.18
C ASP A 36 -7.72 0.68 -18.09
N ARG A 37 -7.11 -0.41 -17.61
CA ARG A 37 -7.58 -1.18 -16.47
C ARG A 37 -6.48 -1.29 -15.43
N LEU A 38 -6.91 -1.33 -14.17
CA LEU A 38 -6.09 -1.58 -13.00
C LEU A 38 -6.27 -3.04 -12.58
N ASP A 39 -5.17 -3.65 -12.17
CA ASP A 39 -5.12 -4.93 -11.48
C ASP A 39 -3.94 -4.87 -10.53
N ILE A 40 -4.20 -4.39 -9.31
CA ILE A 40 -3.17 -4.07 -8.31
C ILE A 40 -3.51 -4.83 -7.03
N ASP A 41 -2.51 -5.46 -6.45
CA ASP A 41 -2.56 -6.10 -5.15
C ASP A 41 -1.46 -5.52 -4.26
N ALA A 42 -1.81 -5.13 -3.04
CA ALA A 42 -0.88 -4.64 -2.03
C ALA A 42 -1.12 -5.34 -0.69
N ARG A 43 -0.03 -5.62 0.04
CA ARG A 43 -0.04 -6.24 1.37
C ARG A 43 0.84 -5.46 2.33
N PHE A 44 0.35 -5.32 3.56
CA PHE A 44 0.97 -4.57 4.66
C PHE A 44 1.22 -5.51 5.85
N GLU A 45 2.48 -5.71 6.24
CA GLU A 45 2.88 -6.79 7.16
C GLU A 45 4.03 -6.43 8.13
N PRO A 46 3.71 -5.96 9.34
CA PRO A 46 2.83 -4.83 9.59
C PRO A 46 3.36 -3.55 8.95
N LEU A 47 2.56 -2.49 8.94
CA LEU A 47 2.96 -1.14 8.58
C LEU A 47 2.76 -0.26 9.80
N GLN A 48 3.85 0.24 10.38
CA GLN A 48 3.78 1.23 11.46
C GLN A 48 3.51 2.61 10.85
N LEU A 49 2.49 3.31 11.34
CA LEU A 49 2.14 4.61 10.79
C LEU A 49 3.19 5.68 11.10
N SER A 50 3.87 5.55 12.25
CA SER A 50 4.97 6.41 12.68
C SER A 50 6.14 6.43 11.70
N ASP A 51 6.30 5.36 10.94
CA ASP A 51 7.34 5.25 9.93
C ASP A 51 6.99 6.04 8.65
N LEU A 52 5.69 6.16 8.32
CA LEU A 52 5.23 6.83 7.09
C LEU A 52 4.90 8.31 7.27
N LEU A 53 4.31 8.67 8.41
CA LEU A 53 3.74 10.00 8.66
C LEU A 53 4.21 10.50 10.03
N PRO A 54 4.89 11.66 10.10
CA PRO A 54 5.22 12.29 11.38
C PRO A 54 3.94 12.59 12.17
N GLY A 55 3.89 12.18 13.44
CA GLY A 55 2.72 12.41 14.31
C GLY A 55 1.61 11.36 14.20
N ALA A 56 1.81 10.30 13.42
CA ALA A 56 0.91 9.14 13.41
C ALA A 56 1.49 8.00 14.27
N ASP A 57 0.63 7.33 15.03
CA ASP A 57 0.98 6.16 15.84
C ASP A 57 0.03 5.00 15.51
N GLY A 58 0.48 3.79 15.83
CA GLY A 58 -0.27 2.55 15.60
C GLY A 58 0.22 1.75 14.40
N GLY A 59 -0.38 0.58 14.24
CA GLY A 59 0.03 -0.40 13.24
C GLY A 59 -1.14 -0.82 12.36
N LEU A 60 -0.88 -0.93 11.06
CA LEU A 60 -1.81 -1.41 10.06
C LEU A 60 -1.33 -2.76 9.51
N ARG A 61 -2.24 -3.72 9.36
CA ARG A 61 -2.00 -4.98 8.64
C ARG A 61 -3.15 -5.27 7.71
N GLY A 62 -2.85 -5.94 6.61
CA GLY A 62 -3.90 -6.42 5.71
C GLY A 62 -3.54 -6.27 4.24
N GLN A 63 -4.56 -6.24 3.41
CA GLN A 63 -4.42 -6.23 1.96
C GLN A 63 -5.39 -5.27 1.30
N VAL A 64 -4.95 -4.71 0.17
CA VAL A 64 -5.76 -3.87 -0.71
C VAL A 64 -5.66 -4.43 -2.12
N GLN A 65 -6.80 -4.59 -2.76
CA GLN A 65 -6.91 -4.97 -4.16
C GLN A 65 -7.67 -3.89 -4.91
N VAL A 66 -7.14 -3.48 -6.07
CA VAL A 66 -7.76 -2.51 -6.97
C VAL A 66 -7.89 -3.16 -8.34
N LYS A 67 -9.12 -3.29 -8.83
CA LYS A 67 -9.42 -3.91 -10.11
C LYS A 67 -10.41 -3.08 -10.90
N GLY A 68 -10.37 -3.17 -12.23
CA GLY A 68 -11.39 -2.55 -13.08
C GLY A 68 -10.89 -1.41 -13.95
N PRO A 69 -11.78 -0.66 -14.62
CA PRO A 69 -11.44 0.51 -15.41
C PRO A 69 -10.70 1.58 -14.59
N ARG A 70 -9.75 2.29 -15.20
CA ARG A 70 -8.97 3.33 -14.50
C ARG A 70 -9.79 4.53 -14.04
N ASP A 71 -10.93 4.78 -14.68
CA ASP A 71 -11.86 5.88 -14.39
C ASP A 71 -12.93 5.48 -13.37
N ALA A 72 -13.17 4.17 -13.18
CA ALA A 72 -14.09 3.62 -12.20
C ALA A 72 -13.61 2.26 -11.67
N PRO A 73 -12.54 2.23 -10.85
CA PRO A 73 -12.04 0.97 -10.32
C PRO A 73 -12.83 0.52 -9.09
N ASP A 74 -12.93 -0.80 -8.93
CA ASP A 74 -13.38 -1.46 -7.72
C ASP A 74 -12.21 -1.61 -6.75
N ILE A 75 -12.40 -1.14 -5.51
CA ILE A 75 -11.39 -1.21 -4.45
C ILE A 75 -11.92 -2.12 -3.34
N THR A 76 -11.16 -3.16 -3.03
CA THR A 76 -11.41 -4.04 -1.88
C THR A 76 -10.26 -3.89 -0.90
N ALA A 77 -10.57 -3.56 0.35
CA ALA A 77 -9.58 -3.43 1.41
C ALA A 77 -10.03 -4.24 2.61
N ASP A 78 -9.16 -5.12 3.10
CA ASP A 78 -9.30 -5.77 4.39
C ASP A 78 -8.09 -5.35 5.22
N LEU A 79 -8.33 -4.38 6.11
CA LEU A 79 -7.30 -3.70 6.86
C LEU A 79 -7.67 -3.72 8.33
N VAL A 80 -6.75 -4.23 9.13
CA VAL A 80 -6.83 -4.25 10.59
C VAL A 80 -5.82 -3.25 11.12
N GLY A 81 -6.35 -2.18 11.71
CA GLY A 81 -5.58 -1.19 12.44
C GLY A 81 -5.61 -1.47 13.93
N ASN A 82 -4.48 -1.24 14.60
CA ASN A 82 -4.40 -1.27 16.05
C ASN A 82 -3.87 0.07 16.55
N ASN A 83 -4.61 0.68 17.48
CA ASN A 83 -4.18 1.89 18.19
C ASN A 83 -3.80 3.04 17.23
N LEU A 84 -4.62 3.21 16.18
CA LEU A 84 -4.38 4.20 15.15
C LEU A 84 -4.66 5.58 15.73
N ASN A 85 -3.66 6.44 15.77
CA ASN A 85 -3.80 7.82 16.20
C ASN A 85 -3.14 8.72 15.16
N TRP A 86 -3.87 9.73 14.69
CA TRP A 86 -3.32 10.76 13.83
C TRP A 86 -3.91 12.11 14.23
N ASP A 87 -3.05 13.02 14.68
CA ASP A 87 -3.41 14.39 15.09
C ASP A 87 -4.64 14.49 16.02
N GLY A 88 -4.79 13.53 16.95
CA GLY A 88 -5.86 13.51 17.95
C GLY A 88 -7.15 12.80 17.52
N TYR A 89 -7.23 12.28 16.29
CA TYR A 89 -8.28 11.37 15.87
C TYR A 89 -7.79 9.92 16.05
N GLY A 90 -8.32 9.25 17.08
CA GLY A 90 -8.01 7.86 17.42
C GLY A 90 -9.11 6.91 16.99
N ALA A 91 -8.74 5.73 16.46
CA ALA A 91 -9.62 4.58 16.30
C ALA A 91 -9.02 3.37 17.02
N GLU A 92 -9.83 2.70 17.84
CA GLU A 92 -9.50 1.47 18.56
C GLU A 92 -9.91 0.22 17.76
#